data_AF-A0A699I142-F1
#
_entry.id   AF-A0A699I142-F1
#
_cell.length_a   1.000
_cell.length_b   1.000
_cell.length_c   1.000
_cell.angle_alpha   90.00
_cell.angle_beta   90.00
_cell.angle_gamma   90.00
#
_symmetry.space_group_name_H-M   'P 1'
#
loop_
_entity.id
_entity.type
_entity.pdbx_description
1 polymer ?
#
loop_
_entity_poly.entity_id
_entity_poly.type
_entity_poly.pdbx_seq_one_letter_code
_entity_poly.pdbx_strand_id
1 'polypeptide(L)' 'LNKYLYYFEKGNPQITSAAIQGLIELIKTEMQSDTATPDQTSDAFFACTLRYIQFQKQKGGAMGEKFDTITV' A
#
# COMPACT_ATOMS: atom_id res chain seq x y z
N LEU A 1 1.12 -5.69 3.75
CA LEU A 1 0.64 -4.33 3.38
C LEU A 1 -0.55 -3.85 4.21
N ASN A 2 -1.74 -4.45 4.14
CA ASN A 2 -2.95 -3.95 4.83
C ASN A 2 -2.79 -3.71 6.34
N LYS A 3 -2.08 -4.59 7.05
CA LYS A 3 -1.79 -4.39 8.48
C LYS A 3 -0.89 -3.18 8.77
N TYR A 4 0.04 -2.85 7.85
CA TYR A 4 0.84 -1.63 7.94
C TYR A 4 -0.04 -0.40 7.73
N LEU A 5 -0.93 -0.41 6.73
CA LEU A 5 -1.90 0.68 6.51
C LEU A 5 -2.77 0.91 7.76
N TYR A 6 -3.27 -0.16 8.38
CA TYR A 6 -4.03 -0.05 9.64
C TYR A 6 -3.25 0.66 10.75
N TYR A 7 -2.02 0.24 11.04
CA TYR A 7 -1.23 0.87 12.10
C TYR A 7 -0.74 2.27 11.74
N PHE A 8 -0.52 2.54 10.46
CA PHE A 8 -0.23 3.87 9.95
C PHE A 8 -1.38 4.82 10.23
N GLU A 9 -2.62 4.40 9.96
CA GLU A 9 -3.83 5.18 10.26
C GLU A 9 -4.06 5.39 11.75
N LYS A 10 -3.69 4.40 12.57
CA LYS A 10 -3.71 4.51 14.03
C LYS A 10 -2.60 5.39 14.60
N GLY A 11 -1.74 5.96 13.76
CA GLY A 11 -0.69 6.88 14.19
C GLY A 11 0.50 6.20 14.86
N ASN A 12 0.74 4.91 14.60
CA ASN A 12 1.92 4.24 15.11
C ASN A 12 3.19 4.85 14.48
N PRO A 13 4.09 5.48 15.27
CA PRO A 13 5.25 6.19 14.75
C PRO A 13 6.31 5.27 14.11
N GLN A 14 6.29 3.97 14.41
CA GLN A 14 7.20 3.00 13.80
C GLN A 14 6.79 2.62 12.38
N ILE A 15 5.55 2.92 11.99
CA ILE A 15 5.06 2.66 10.64
C ILE A 15 5.19 3.95 9.82
N THR A 16 6.14 3.95 8.90
CA THR A 16 6.43 5.11 8.04
C THR A 16 5.85 4.91 6.64
N SER A 17 5.62 6.01 5.93
CA SER A 17 5.24 5.97 4.52
C SER A 17 6.30 5.29 3.65
N ALA A 18 7.59 5.49 3.97
CA ALA A 18 8.71 4.80 3.32
C ALA A 18 8.64 3.28 3.49
N ALA A 19 8.28 2.77 4.67
CA ALA A 19 8.11 1.33 4.88
C ALA A 19 6.93 0.78 4.06
N ILE A 20 5.83 1.54 3.96
CA ILE A 20 4.68 1.17 3.13
C ILE A 20 5.06 1.17 1.64
N GLN A 21 5.78 2.19 1.19
CA GLN A 21 6.30 2.30 -0.18
C GLN A 21 7.16 1.09 -0.55
N GLY A 22 8.14 0.75 0.30
CA GLY A 22 8.99 -0.41 0.08
C GLY A 22 8.22 -1.72 0.02
N LEU A 23 7.16 -1.88 0.84
CA LEU A 23 6.28 -3.05 0.76
C LEU A 23 5.48 -3.11 -0.55
N ILE A 24 5.02 -1.97 -1.08
CA ILE A 24 4.32 -1.91 -2.36
C ILE A 24 5.26 -2.32 -3.49
N GLU A 25 6.46 -1.76 -3.51
CA GLU A 25 7.49 -2.06 -4.52
C GLU A 25 7.89 -3.54 -4.46
N LEU A 26 8.16 -4.06 -3.26
CA LEU A 26 8.48 -5.47 -3.07
C LEU A 26 7.36 -6.38 -3.61
N ILE A 27 6.10 -6.10 -3.27
CA ILE A 27 4.97 -6.90 -3.78
C ILE A 27 4.89 -6.82 -5.31
N LYS A 28 5.04 -5.63 -5.91
CA LYS A 28 5.06 -5.48 -7.38
C LYS A 28 6.18 -6.32 -8.02
N THR A 29 7.39 -6.28 -7.44
CA THR A 29 8.54 -7.04 -7.94
C THR A 29 8.30 -8.54 -7.85
N GLU A 30 7.82 -9.04 -6.70
CA GLU A 30 7.56 -10.48 -6.51
C GLU A 30 6.47 -10.98 -7.46
N MET A 31 5.41 -10.20 -7.67
CA MET A 31 4.31 -10.55 -8.59
C MET A 31 4.71 -10.52 -10.07
N GLN A 32 5.74 -9.75 -10.43
CA GLN A 32 6.27 -9.66 -11.80
C GLN A 32 7.49 -10.56 -12.04
N SER A 33 7.96 -11.28 -11.03
CA SER A 33 9.14 -12.14 -11.14
C SER A 33 8.88 -13.34 -12.05
N ASP A 34 9.93 -13.82 -12.73
CA ASP A 34 9.85 -14.99 -13.61
C ASP A 34 9.46 -16.29 -12.88
N THR A 35 9.58 -16.30 -11.54
CA THR A 35 9.20 -17.41 -10.66
C THR A 35 7.81 -17.27 -10.05
N ALA A 36 7.11 -16.15 -10.31
CA ALA A 36 5.79 -15.90 -9.77
C ALA A 36 4.78 -16.90 -10.36
N THR A 37 3.98 -17.51 -9.49
CA THR A 37 2.78 -18.24 -9.94
C THR A 37 1.67 -17.21 -10.10
N PRO A 38 1.08 -17.02 -11.29
CA PRO A 38 -0.05 -16.11 -11.47
C PRO A 38 -1.20 -16.53 -10.55
N ASP A 39 -1.63 -15.63 -9.68
CA ASP A 39 -2.79 -15.83 -8.80
C ASP A 39 -3.71 -14.63 -8.86
N GLN A 40 -4.82 -14.82 -9.58
CA GLN A 40 -5.85 -13.81 -9.77
C GLN A 40 -6.42 -13.30 -8.43
N THR A 41 -6.39 -14.12 -7.38
CA THR A 41 -6.86 -13.72 -6.06
C THR A 41 -5.92 -12.69 -5.45
N SER A 42 -4.62 -12.99 -5.39
CA SER A 42 -3.59 -12.07 -4.92
C SER A 42 -3.55 -10.77 -5.74
N ASP A 43 -3.69 -10.86 -7.06
CA ASP A 43 -3.78 -9.69 -7.96
C ASP A 43 -4.94 -8.76 -7.55
N ALA A 44 -6.13 -9.33 -7.38
CA ALA A 44 -7.32 -8.58 -7.01
C ALA A 44 -7.19 -7.95 -5.61
N PHE A 45 -6.65 -8.68 -4.64
CA PHE A 45 -6.41 -8.16 -3.29
C PHE A 45 -5.40 -7.00 -3.29
N PHE A 46 -4.32 -7.12 -4.05
CA PHE A 46 -3.33 -6.05 -4.15
C PHE A 46 -3.90 -4.82 -4.88
N ALA A 47 -4.61 -5.01 -5.98
CA ALA A 47 -5.29 -3.92 -6.69
C ALA A 47 -6.31 -3.17 -5.81
N CYS A 48 -7.09 -3.90 -5.01
CA CYS A 48 -7.99 -3.30 -4.02
C CYS A 48 -7.24 -2.47 -2.98
N THR A 49 -6.07 -2.95 -2.54
CA THR A 49 -5.22 -2.23 -1.59
C THR A 49 -4.65 -0.94 -2.18
N LEU A 50 -4.18 -0.96 -3.45
CA LEU A 50 -3.71 0.24 -4.14
C LEU A 50 -4.83 1.27 -4.35
N ARG A 51 -6.03 0.80 -4.71
CA ARG A 51 -7.22 1.66 -4.84
C ARG A 51 -7.61 2.30 -3.52
N TYR A 52 -7.48 1.57 -2.41
CA TYR A 52 -7.71 2.10 -1.07
C TYR A 52 -6.73 3.25 -0.74
N ILE A 53 -5.44 3.09 -1.04
CA ILE A 53 -4.44 4.14 -0.84
C ILE A 53 -4.79 5.39 -1.67
N GLN A 54 -5.16 5.22 -2.94
CA GLN A 54 -5.60 6.33 -3.80
C GLN A 54 -6.86 7.02 -3.26
N PHE A 55 -7.82 6.25 -2.76
CA PHE A 55 -9.03 6.79 -2.14
C PHE A 55 -8.71 7.63 -0.89
N GLN A 56 -7.76 7.20 -0.05
CA GLN A 56 -7.36 7.95 1.13
C GLN A 56 -6.71 9.30 0.77
N LYS A 57 -5.90 9.35 -0.30
CA LYS A 57 -5.34 10.61 -0.83
C LYS A 57 -6.42 11.61 -1.23
N GLN A 58 -7.40 11.14 -2.01
CA GLN A 58 -8.50 11.97 -2.52
C GLN A 58 -9.43 12.49 -1.41
N LYS A 59 -9.43 11.84 -0.25
CA LYS A 59 -10.24 12.22 0.90
C LYS A 59 -9.83 13.57 1.51
N GLY A 60 -8.59 14.02 1.27
CA GLY A 60 -8.06 15.28 1.80
C GLY A 60 -7.87 15.29 3.32
N GLY A 61 -7.56 16.47 3.87
CA GLY A 61 -7.27 16.66 5.30
C GLY A 61 -5.96 15.98 5.74
N ALA A 62 -5.71 15.98 7.05
CA ALA A 62 -4.46 15.47 7.62
C ALA A 62 -4.16 14.00 7.26
N MET A 63 -5.21 13.18 7.07
CA MET A 63 -5.02 11.79 6.61
C MET A 63 -4.65 11.74 5.13
N GLY A 64 -5.32 12.52 4.27
CA GLY A 64 -4.98 12.59 2.85
C GLY A 64 -3.53 13.03 2.62
N GLU A 65 -3.09 14.09 3.29
CA GLU A 65 -1.70 14.58 3.24
C GLU A 65 -0.70 13.52 3.69
N LYS A 66 -1.06 12.73 4.71
CA LYS A 66 -0.22 11.63 5.20
C LYS A 66 -0.08 10.54 4.13
N PHE A 67 -1.17 10.19 3.44
CA PHE A 67 -1.17 9.20 2.38
C PHE A 67 -0.54 9.70 1.06
N ASP A 68 -0.53 11.01 0.80
CA ASP A 68 0.12 11.60 -0.38
C ASP A 68 1.62 11.29 -0.45
N THR A 69 2.24 11.06 0.69
CA THR A 69 3.65 10.64 0.78
C THR A 69 3.93 9.21 0.29
N ILE A 70 2.90 8.42 -0.03
CA ILE A 70 3.01 7.04 -0.52
C ILE A 70 2.71 7.02 -2.03
N THR A 71 3.63 6.55 -2.86
CA THR A 71 3.47 6.49 -4.32
C THR A 71 3.03 5.10 -4.79
N VAL A 72 1.82 5.02 -5.35
CA VAL A 72 1.17 3.76 -5.75
C VAL A 72 1.05 3.63 -7.26
#